data_AF-A0A182JRB4-F1
#
_entry.id   AF-A0A182JRB4-F1
#
_cell.length_a   1.000
_cell.length_b   1.000
_cell.length_c   1.000
_cell.angle_alpha   90.00
_cell.angle_beta   90.00
_cell.angle_gamma   90.00
#
_symmetry.space_group_name_H-M   'P 1'
#
loop_
_entity.id
_entity.type
_entity.pdbx_description
1 polymer ?
#
loop_
_entity_poly.entity_id
_entity_poly.type
_entity_poly.pdbx_seq_one_letter_code
_entity_poly.pdbx_strand_id
1 'polypeptide(L)' 'MYTMKPIPVQQLPTQQQQQQMVMPRQPKMTPITDDYDISNTVLGLGINGKVVQCTSKSTGQKYALK' A
#
# COMPACT_ATOMS: atom_id res chain seq x y z
N MET A 1 8.97 4.60 -61.96
CA MET A 1 7.82 4.91 -61.08
C MET A 1 7.56 3.71 -60.18
N TYR A 2 8.10 3.70 -58.97
CA TYR A 2 7.87 2.59 -58.04
C TYR A 2 6.94 3.07 -56.93
N THR A 3 5.77 2.44 -56.82
CA THR A 3 4.78 2.76 -55.79
C THR A 3 5.09 1.90 -54.55
N MET A 4 5.43 2.56 -53.44
CA MET A 4 5.59 1.87 -52.16
C MET A 4 4.20 1.57 -51.61
N LYS A 5 3.85 0.28 -51.50
CA LYS A 5 2.66 -0.16 -50.76
C LYS A 5 2.85 0.12 -49.27
N PRO A 6 1.85 0.69 -48.57
CA PRO A 6 1.95 0.90 -47.12
C PRO A 6 2.05 -0.44 -46.39
N ILE A 7 2.95 -0.50 -45.41
CA ILE A 7 3.09 -1.65 -44.50
C ILE A 7 1.89 -1.63 -43.53
N PRO A 8 1.17 -2.76 -43.34
CA PRO A 8 0.09 -2.81 -42.37
C PRO A 8 0.65 -2.67 -40.95
N VAL A 9 0.24 -1.62 -40.26
CA VAL A 9 0.56 -1.40 -38.85
C VAL A 9 -0.28 -2.41 -38.04
N GLN A 10 0.33 -3.53 -37.66
CA GLN A 10 -0.26 -4.46 -36.71
C GLN A 10 -0.38 -3.73 -35.36
N GLN A 11 -1.60 -3.34 -35.00
CA GLN A 11 -1.87 -2.67 -33.72
C GLN A 11 -1.58 -3.66 -32.59
N LEU A 12 -0.60 -3.32 -31.75
CA LEU A 12 -0.28 -4.04 -30.52
C LEU A 12 -1.55 -4.04 -29.64
N PRO A 13 -1.92 -5.17 -29.01
CA PRO A 13 -3.09 -5.20 -28.14
C PRO A 13 -2.95 -4.12 -27.07
N THR A 14 -3.89 -3.17 -27.09
CA THR A 14 -4.04 -2.17 -26.05
C THR A 14 -4.22 -2.92 -24.75
N GLN A 15 -3.24 -2.80 -23.85
CA GLN A 15 -3.32 -3.36 -22.52
C GLN A 15 -4.55 -2.75 -21.85
N GLN A 16 -5.63 -3.51 -21.79
CA GLN A 16 -6.69 -3.29 -20.81
C GLN A 16 -6.03 -3.54 -19.45
N GLN A 17 -5.42 -2.48 -18.93
CA GLN A 17 -4.80 -2.46 -17.62
C GLN A 17 -5.88 -2.89 -16.62
N GLN A 18 -5.66 -4.04 -15.97
CA GLN A 18 -6.47 -4.52 -14.87
C GLN A 18 -6.52 -3.41 -13.82
N GLN A 19 -7.62 -2.65 -13.80
CA GLN A 19 -7.89 -1.63 -12.78
C GLN A 19 -8.13 -2.36 -11.47
N GLN A 20 -7.05 -2.60 -10.73
CA GLN A 20 -7.12 -3.06 -9.36
C GLN A 20 -7.88 -1.99 -8.58
N MET A 21 -9.12 -2.29 -8.17
CA MET A 21 -9.98 -1.37 -7.42
C MET A 21 -9.28 -0.99 -6.12
N VAL A 22 -8.64 0.19 -6.13
CA VAL A 22 -7.96 0.72 -4.94
C VAL A 22 -9.05 1.25 -4.01
N MET A 23 -9.50 0.43 -3.07
CA MET A 23 -10.42 0.92 -2.04
C MET A 23 -9.68 1.99 -1.21
N PRO A 24 -10.26 3.19 -1.05
CA PRO A 24 -9.63 4.26 -0.28
C PRO A 24 -9.54 3.84 1.18
N ARG A 25 -8.33 3.91 1.75
CA ARG A 25 -8.12 3.68 3.19
C ARG A 25 -8.65 4.89 3.96
N GLN A 26 -9.56 4.67 4.89
CA GLN A 26 -10.06 5.71 5.79
C GLN A 26 -9.36 5.64 7.15
N PRO A 27 -8.82 6.75 7.67
CA PRO A 27 -8.23 6.77 9.00
C PRO A 27 -9.29 6.59 10.09
N LYS A 28 -8.98 5.82 11.13
CA LYS A 28 -9.81 5.75 12.34
C LYS A 28 -9.67 7.05 13.14
N MET A 29 -10.81 7.56 13.63
CA MET A 29 -10.86 8.79 14.44
C MET A 29 -10.84 8.51 15.95
N THR A 30 -10.97 7.25 16.36
CA THR A 30 -10.88 6.84 17.75
C THR A 30 -9.42 6.76 18.20
N PRO A 31 -9.13 6.94 19.50
CA PRO A 31 -7.80 6.72 20.05
C PRO A 31 -7.26 5.33 19.68
N ILE A 32 -6.00 5.26 19.24
CA ILE A 32 -5.36 3.97 18.90
C ILE A 32 -5.26 3.03 20.11
N THR A 33 -5.19 3.61 21.31
CA THR A 33 -5.15 2.89 22.59
C THR A 33 -6.42 2.12 22.88
N ASP A 34 -7.51 2.33 22.14
CA ASP A 34 -8.74 1.54 22.29
C ASP A 34 -8.55 0.14 21.70
N ASP A 35 -7.92 0.05 20.52
CA ASP A 35 -7.73 -1.19 19.76
C ASP A 35 -6.38 -1.89 20.01
N TYR A 36 -5.34 -1.12 20.38
CA TYR A 36 -3.98 -1.61 20.53
C TYR A 36 -3.36 -1.21 21.87
N ASP A 37 -2.55 -2.10 22.42
CA ASP A 37 -1.63 -1.80 23.52
C ASP A 37 -0.26 -1.41 22.96
N ILE A 38 0.25 -0.24 23.36
CA ILE A 38 1.49 0.33 22.84
C ILE A 38 2.62 0.01 23.82
N SER A 39 3.63 -0.73 23.36
CA SER A 39 4.81 -1.06 24.15
C SER A 39 5.87 0.04 24.05
N ASN A 40 6.68 0.18 25.10
CA ASN A 40 7.91 0.97 25.07
C ASN A 40 9.07 0.28 24.33
N THR A 41 8.84 -0.96 23.84
CA THR A 41 9.83 -1.69 23.04
C THR A 41 10.03 -1.01 21.70
N VAL A 42 11.23 -0.46 21.49
CA VAL A 42 11.61 0.20 20.24
C VAL A 42 12.05 -0.85 19.22
N LEU A 43 11.43 -0.83 18.04
CA LEU A 43 11.78 -1.70 16.91
C LEU A 43 12.78 -1.04 15.95
N GLY A 44 12.83 0.29 15.93
CA GLY A 44 13.80 1.03 15.13
C GLY A 44 13.57 2.53 15.10
N LEU A 45 14.42 3.23 14.35
CA LEU A 45 14.33 4.67 14.10
C LEU A 45 14.12 4.87 12.59
N GLY A 46 13.01 5.52 12.22
CA GLY A 46 12.75 5.98 10.86
C GLY A 46 13.17 7.44 10.68
N ILE A 47 13.18 7.90 9.42
CA ILE A 47 13.60 9.27 9.04
C ILE A 47 12.92 10.36 9.89
N ASN A 48 11.62 10.20 10.19
CA ASN A 48 10.82 11.21 10.91
C ASN A 48 10.29 10.71 12.26
N GLY A 49 10.85 9.65 12.86
CA GLY A 49 10.35 9.19 14.16
C GLY A 49 10.76 7.80 14.56
N LYS A 50 10.41 7.45 15.80
CA LYS A 50 10.67 6.15 16.42
C LYS A 50 9.56 5.16 16.06
N VAL A 51 9.94 3.93 15.75
CA VAL A 51 9.00 2.82 15.53
C VAL A 51 8.98 1.95 16.78
N VAL A 52 7.79 1.72 17.34
CA VAL A 52 7.58 0.91 18.55
C VAL A 52 6.75 -0.32 18.25
N GLN A 53 6.83 -1.33 19.12
CA GLN A 53 5.94 -2.48 19.05
C GLN A 53 4.56 -2.11 19.63
N CYS A 54 3.49 -2.52 18.95
CA CYS A 54 2.14 -2.52 19.53
C CYS A 54 1.50 -3.90 19.38
N THR A 55 0.50 -4.19 20.21
CA THR A 55 -0.20 -5.48 20.22
C THR A 55 -1.69 -5.22 20.08
N SER A 56 -2.36 -5.89 19.15
CA SER A 56 -3.82 -5.79 19.02
C SER A 56 -4.49 -6.42 20.23
N LYS A 57 -5.44 -5.72 20.85
CA LYS A 57 -6.16 -6.24 22.02
C LYS A 57 -7.13 -7.37 21.67
N SER A 58 -7.66 -7.38 20.44
CA SER A 58 -8.61 -8.39 20.01
C SER A 58 -7.94 -9.69 19.58
N THR A 59 -6.82 -9.62 18.88
CA THR A 59 -6.12 -10.81 18.33
C THR A 59 -4.87 -11.20 19.10
N GLY A 60 -4.32 -10.32 19.94
CA GLY A 60 -3.02 -10.52 20.58
C GLY A 60 -1.83 -10.43 19.61
N GLN A 61 -2.07 -10.10 18.34
CA GLN A 61 -1.03 -10.06 17.33
C GLN A 61 -0.16 -8.80 17.47
N LYS A 62 1.15 -8.98 17.30
CA LYS A 62 2.15 -7.91 17.36
C LYS A 62 2.30 -7.21 16.01
N TYR A 63 2.42 -5.89 16.06
CA TYR A 63 2.62 -5.01 14.92
C TYR A 63 3.66 -3.92 15.25
N ALA A 64 4.04 -3.15 14.24
CA ALA A 64 4.88 -1.97 14.37
C ALA A 64 4.02 -0.70 14.27
N LEU A 65 4.22 0.24 15.18
CA LEU A 65 3.57 1.55 15.19
C LEU A 65 4.62 2.63 14.86
N LYS A 66 4.31 3.48 13.89
CA LYS A 66 5.10 4.64 13.47
C LYS A 66 4.22 5.88 13.47
#